data_AF-A0A3D9HRT9-F1
#
_entry.id   AF-A0A3D9HRT9-F1
#
_cell.length_a   1.000
_cell.length_b   1.000
_cell.length_c   1.000
_cell.angle_alpha   90.00
_cell.angle_beta   90.00
_cell.angle_gamma   90.00
#
_symmetry.space_group_name_H-M   'P 1'
#
loop_
_entity.id
_entity.type
_entity.pdbx_description
1 polymer ?
#
loop_
_entity_poly.entity_id
_entity_poly.type
_entity_poly.pdbx_seq_one_letter_code
_entity_poly.pdbx_strand_id
1 'polypeptide(L)'
;MNEDDIQPVPGIEGGEENAVQPLGGVFDSSVEIDAAPENRDGGEDYTLPEGMDDTAGAPFLELAQDLGLSGEQFERLLSVRDKRLAGHDEAMRAETDNQIAEATVALREKWGRNFAANGRLAERALSHFAGPELMADLQAGGWTRAPAFIEFLHAVGARLGEDDLTRPAGGPGGNPWRTDNPNLTEQGRLMRENPALARSLAAQAGISLG
;
A
#
# COMPACT_ATOMS: atom_id res chain seq x y z
N MET A 1 35.53 2.08 37.88
CA MET A 1 34.96 2.89 36.79
C MET A 1 33.48 2.82 37.01
N ASN A 2 32.89 3.93 37.47
CA ASN A 2 31.53 3.98 38.02
C ASN A 2 30.52 4.16 36.88
N GLU A 3 29.30 3.67 37.06
CA GLU A 3 28.19 3.75 36.09
C GLU A 3 27.63 5.17 35.89
N ASP A 4 28.24 6.19 36.48
CA ASP A 4 27.76 7.59 36.49
C ASP A 4 28.39 8.49 35.40
N ASP A 5 29.16 7.94 34.44
CA ASP A 5 29.85 8.72 33.39
C ASP A 5 29.18 8.65 32.01
N ILE A 6 27.84 8.56 31.94
CA ILE A 6 27.10 8.81 30.69
C ILE A 6 26.65 10.27 30.67
N GLN A 7 27.43 11.11 30.00
CA GLN A 7 27.03 12.48 29.66
C GLN A 7 25.81 12.44 28.71
N PRO A 8 24.74 13.21 28.95
CA PRO A 8 23.60 13.27 28.04
C PRO A 8 24.00 13.94 26.72
N VAL A 9 23.58 13.34 25.61
CA VAL A 9 23.78 13.88 24.27
C VAL A 9 22.92 15.14 24.12
N PRO A 10 23.49 16.32 23.82
CA PRO A 10 22.70 17.54 23.64
C PRO A 10 22.13 17.57 22.23
N GLY A 11 20.80 17.72 22.10
CA GLY A 11 20.17 17.99 20.80
C GLY A 11 18.85 17.29 20.47
N ILE A 12 18.13 16.70 21.43
CA ILE A 12 16.71 16.35 21.24
C ILE A 12 15.88 17.14 22.26
N GLU A 13 15.75 18.43 21.99
CA GLU A 13 14.63 19.23 22.51
C GLU A 13 13.68 19.48 21.33
N GLY A 14 12.40 19.17 21.54
CA GLY A 14 11.31 19.61 20.66
C GLY A 14 10.93 18.64 19.54
N GLY A 15 10.73 17.36 19.86
CA GLY A 15 9.84 16.52 19.05
C GLY A 15 8.46 16.56 19.68
N GLU A 16 7.62 17.50 19.25
CA GLU A 16 6.20 17.50 19.61
C GLU A 16 5.64 16.09 19.44
N GLU A 17 5.09 15.61 20.54
CA GLU A 17 4.19 14.47 20.59
C GLU A 17 3.25 14.62 19.41
N ASN A 18 3.26 13.65 18.48
CA ASN A 18 2.40 13.65 17.31
C ASN A 18 0.96 13.46 17.83
N ALA A 19 0.40 14.56 18.34
CA ALA A 19 -1.00 14.71 18.64
C ALA A 19 -1.69 14.42 17.31
N VAL A 20 -2.40 13.30 17.26
CA VAL A 20 -3.42 13.07 16.25
C VAL A 20 -4.30 14.31 16.29
N GLN A 21 -4.10 15.23 15.34
CA GLN A 21 -4.97 16.38 15.21
C GLN A 21 -6.36 15.80 14.95
N PRO A 22 -7.36 16.07 15.81
CA PRO A 22 -8.69 15.57 15.56
C PRO A 22 -9.10 16.09 14.19
N LEU A 23 -9.48 15.18 13.29
CA LEU A 23 -10.06 15.53 11.99
C LEU A 23 -11.12 16.60 12.27
N GLY A 24 -10.82 17.83 11.84
CA GLY A 24 -11.64 19.03 12.06
C GLY A 24 -12.91 18.95 11.22
N GLY A 25 -13.78 18.01 11.55
CA GLY A 25 -15.16 17.91 11.10
C GLY A 25 -16.03 18.17 12.32
N VAL A 26 -16.76 19.28 12.27
CA VAL A 26 -17.84 19.72 13.17
C VAL A 26 -18.49 18.58 13.96
N PHE A 27 -17.88 18.22 15.09
CA PHE A 27 -18.60 17.55 16.15
C PHE A 27 -19.13 18.66 17.04
N ASP A 28 -20.37 19.04 16.81
CA ASP A 28 -21.12 19.68 17.87
C ASP A 28 -21.27 18.65 19.00
N SER A 29 -20.49 18.83 20.07
CA SER A 29 -20.49 17.98 21.27
C SER A 29 -21.78 18.15 22.11
N SER A 30 -22.79 18.84 21.59
CA SER A 30 -24.08 19.09 22.24
C SER A 30 -25.15 18.03 21.95
N VAL A 31 -24.81 16.93 21.27
CA VAL A 31 -25.76 15.82 21.12
C VAL A 31 -25.87 15.09 22.45
N GLU A 32 -26.76 15.59 23.32
CA GLU A 32 -27.29 14.81 24.44
C GLU A 32 -27.95 13.56 23.84
N ILE A 33 -27.33 12.40 24.07
CA ILE A 33 -27.99 11.12 23.83
C ILE A 33 -28.96 10.95 24.99
N ASP A 34 -30.18 11.46 24.81
CA ASP A 34 -31.27 11.23 25.75
C ASP A 34 -31.45 9.73 25.97
N ALA A 35 -31.71 9.34 27.22
CA ALA A 35 -32.07 7.97 27.55
C ALA A 35 -33.26 7.54 26.67
N ALA A 36 -33.17 6.32 26.11
CA ALA A 36 -34.17 5.79 25.20
C ALA A 36 -35.59 5.98 25.76
N PRO A 37 -36.55 6.54 24.97
CA PRO A 37 -37.89 6.83 25.46
C PRO A 37 -38.59 5.56 25.96
N GLU A 38 -39.28 5.66 27.10
CA GLU A 38 -40.00 4.56 27.76
C GLU A 38 -41.13 3.93 26.92
N ASN A 39 -41.57 4.61 25.86
CA ASN A 39 -42.51 4.04 24.88
C ASN A 39 -41.74 3.33 23.78
N ARG A 40 -41.48 2.03 24.01
CA ARG A 40 -41.10 1.06 22.98
C ARG A 40 -42.30 0.83 22.04
N ASP A 41 -42.56 1.77 21.14
CA ASP A 41 -43.27 1.44 19.91
C ASP A 41 -42.26 0.64 19.09
N GLY A 42 -42.23 -0.67 19.35
CA GLY A 42 -41.23 -1.59 18.81
C GLY A 42 -41.14 -1.36 17.30
N GLY A 43 -39.96 -0.94 16.86
CA GLY A 43 -39.70 -0.58 15.47
C GLY A 43 -40.29 -1.62 14.54
N GLU A 44 -41.11 -1.15 13.60
CA GLU A 44 -41.58 -1.94 12.45
C GLU A 44 -40.44 -2.82 11.95
N ASP A 45 -40.64 -4.12 11.70
CA ASP A 45 -39.59 -5.06 11.26
C ASP A 45 -38.79 -4.49 10.07
N TYR A 46 -37.70 -3.77 10.34
CA TYR A 46 -36.84 -3.16 9.32
C TYR A 46 -35.60 -4.02 9.13
N THR A 47 -35.16 -4.09 7.87
CA THR A 47 -34.03 -4.91 7.43
C THR A 47 -32.89 -4.01 6.96
N LEU A 48 -31.75 -4.62 6.67
CA LEU A 48 -30.69 -3.90 5.96
C LEU A 48 -31.19 -3.40 4.59
N PRO A 49 -30.83 -2.18 4.19
CA PRO A 49 -31.10 -1.69 2.85
C PRO A 49 -30.43 -2.55 1.78
N GLU A 50 -31.08 -2.65 0.62
CA GLU A 50 -30.56 -3.39 -0.53
C GLU A 50 -29.20 -2.84 -0.99
N GLY A 51 -28.23 -3.73 -1.19
CA GLY A 51 -26.85 -3.37 -1.58
C GLY A 51 -25.92 -3.04 -0.41
N MET A 52 -26.41 -3.04 0.83
CA MET A 52 -25.53 -2.98 1.99
C MET A 52 -24.86 -4.34 2.21
N ASP A 53 -23.55 -4.32 2.43
CA ASP A 53 -22.80 -5.52 2.79
C ASP A 53 -23.19 -6.00 4.20
N ASP A 54 -23.50 -7.28 4.33
CA ASP A 54 -23.95 -7.87 5.61
C ASP A 54 -22.88 -7.78 6.70
N THR A 55 -21.60 -7.87 6.36
CA THR A 55 -20.51 -7.82 7.36
C THR A 55 -20.35 -6.42 7.95
N ALA A 56 -20.58 -5.39 7.16
CA ALA A 56 -20.57 -4.00 7.60
C ALA A 56 -21.94 -3.56 8.18
N GLY A 57 -23.05 -4.14 7.71
CA GLY A 57 -24.40 -3.72 8.02
C GLY A 57 -25.03 -4.41 9.22
N ALA A 58 -24.88 -5.74 9.34
CA ALA A 58 -25.57 -6.53 10.36
C ALA A 58 -25.29 -6.07 11.80
N PRO A 59 -24.06 -5.69 12.18
CA PRO A 59 -23.80 -5.16 13.53
C PRO A 59 -24.55 -3.86 13.83
N PHE A 60 -24.77 -3.00 12.82
CA PHE A 60 -25.54 -1.78 12.98
C PHE A 60 -27.03 -2.05 13.09
N LEU A 61 -27.53 -3.02 12.31
CA LEU A 61 -28.93 -3.43 12.39
C LEU A 61 -29.24 -4.04 13.77
N GLU A 62 -28.39 -4.95 14.26
CA GLU A 62 -28.54 -5.58 15.58
C GLU A 62 -28.56 -4.52 16.69
N LEU A 63 -27.59 -3.60 16.67
CA LEU A 63 -27.54 -2.49 17.62
C LEU A 63 -28.78 -1.59 17.53
N ALA A 64 -29.28 -1.32 16.33
CA ALA A 64 -30.44 -0.47 16.13
C ALA A 64 -31.72 -1.12 16.66
N GLN A 65 -31.86 -2.43 16.47
CA GLN A 65 -32.96 -3.23 17.03
C GLN A 65 -32.89 -3.29 18.56
N ASP A 66 -31.70 -3.49 19.13
CA ASP A 66 -31.47 -3.48 20.58
C ASP A 66 -31.84 -2.14 21.23
N LEU A 67 -31.48 -1.03 20.56
CA LEU A 67 -31.79 0.32 21.00
C LEU A 67 -33.25 0.72 20.73
N GLY A 68 -34.01 -0.10 19.98
CA GLY A 68 -35.39 0.19 19.63
C GLY A 68 -35.54 1.39 18.69
N LEU A 69 -34.56 1.65 17.83
CA LEU A 69 -34.65 2.68 16.79
C LEU A 69 -35.80 2.36 15.82
N SER A 70 -36.50 3.37 15.33
CA SER A 70 -37.44 3.22 14.23
C SER A 70 -36.70 3.04 12.89
N GLY A 71 -37.38 2.51 11.86
CA GLY A 71 -36.81 2.39 10.52
C GLY A 71 -36.32 3.72 9.95
N GLU A 72 -37.07 4.81 10.13
CA GLU A 72 -36.66 6.15 9.70
C GLU A 72 -35.41 6.65 10.44
N GLN A 73 -35.28 6.37 11.74
CA GLN A 73 -34.09 6.73 12.51
C GLN A 73 -32.86 5.93 12.05
N PHE A 74 -33.04 4.64 11.74
CA PHE A 74 -31.99 3.79 11.21
C PHE A 74 -31.54 4.26 9.82
N GLU A 75 -32.45 4.57 8.91
CA GLU A 75 -32.13 5.12 7.58
C GLU A 75 -31.34 6.45 7.67
N ARG A 76 -31.73 7.35 8.59
CA ARG A 76 -30.99 8.59 8.84
C ARG A 76 -29.57 8.33 9.35
N LEU A 77 -29.40 7.38 10.27
CA LEU A 77 -28.09 6.97 10.79
C LEU A 77 -27.18 6.45 9.65
N LEU A 78 -27.71 5.57 8.80
CA LEU A 78 -26.99 5.05 7.64
C LEU A 78 -26.60 6.16 6.66
N SER A 79 -27.50 7.11 6.39
CA SER A 79 -27.19 8.27 5.53
C SER A 79 -26.01 9.11 6.05
N VAL A 80 -25.93 9.33 7.38
CA VAL A 80 -24.81 10.07 8.00
C VAL A 80 -23.52 9.27 7.89
N ARG A 81 -23.56 7.96 8.16
CA ARG A 81 -22.41 7.07 8.02
C ARG A 81 -21.88 7.07 6.59
N ASP A 82 -22.76 6.92 5.61
CA ASP A 82 -22.37 6.82 4.20
C ASP A 82 -21.74 8.13 3.70
N LYS A 83 -22.29 9.29 4.10
CA LYS A 83 -21.67 10.60 3.83
C LYS A 83 -20.28 10.71 4.46
N ARG A 84 -20.11 10.23 5.69
CA ARG A 84 -18.82 10.24 6.38
C ARG A 84 -17.81 9.34 5.68
N LEU A 85 -18.22 8.13 5.29
CA LEU A 85 -17.36 7.20 4.56
C LEU A 85 -16.96 7.77 3.20
N ALA A 86 -17.90 8.35 2.45
CA ALA A 86 -17.61 9.01 1.19
C ALA A 86 -16.61 10.17 1.36
N GLY A 87 -16.79 11.02 2.39
CA GLY A 87 -15.86 12.10 2.69
C GLY A 87 -14.48 11.60 3.13
N HIS A 88 -14.42 10.50 3.88
CA HIS A 88 -13.15 9.86 4.25
C HIS A 88 -12.42 9.31 3.02
N ASP A 89 -13.12 8.61 2.12
CA ASP A 89 -12.54 8.07 0.89
C ASP A 89 -12.05 9.18 -0.05
N GLU A 90 -12.80 10.28 -0.16
CA GLU A 90 -12.37 11.46 -0.91
C GLU A 90 -11.12 12.10 -0.30
N ALA A 91 -11.08 12.27 1.02
CA ALA A 91 -9.91 12.80 1.71
C ALA A 91 -8.66 11.92 1.53
N MET A 92 -8.80 10.60 1.64
CA MET A 92 -7.69 9.65 1.43
C MET A 92 -7.18 9.66 -0.01
N ARG A 93 -8.08 9.83 -1.00
CA ARG A 93 -7.70 9.99 -2.41
C ARG A 93 -6.99 11.32 -2.63
N ALA A 94 -7.52 12.42 -2.11
CA ALA A 94 -6.90 13.73 -2.21
C ALA A 94 -5.50 13.75 -1.58
N GLU A 95 -5.33 13.11 -0.43
CA GLU A 95 -4.03 12.95 0.23
C GLU A 95 -3.05 12.15 -0.63
N THR A 96 -3.51 11.05 -1.24
CA THR A 96 -2.70 10.27 -2.19
C THR A 96 -2.26 11.12 -3.38
N ASP A 97 -3.17 11.89 -3.97
CA ASP A 97 -2.90 12.74 -5.13
C ASP A 97 -1.92 13.87 -4.77
N ASN A 98 -2.06 14.46 -3.59
CA ASN A 98 -1.13 15.45 -3.06
C ASN A 98 0.28 14.88 -2.92
N GLN A 99 0.43 13.69 -2.31
CA GLN A 99 1.74 13.04 -2.16
C GLN A 99 2.41 12.76 -3.52
N ILE A 100 1.63 12.32 -4.51
CA ILE A 100 2.13 12.10 -5.87
C ILE A 100 2.56 13.42 -6.51
N ALA A 101 1.77 14.48 -6.36
CA ALA A 101 2.07 15.81 -6.89
C ALA A 101 3.33 16.39 -6.26
N GLU A 102 3.46 16.34 -4.94
CA GLU A 102 4.63 16.78 -4.19
C GLU A 102 5.88 16.04 -4.62
N ALA A 103 5.81 14.71 -4.73
CA ALA A 103 6.95 13.92 -5.19
C ALA A 103 7.32 14.24 -6.63
N THR A 104 6.34 14.45 -7.49
CA THR A 104 6.57 14.86 -8.87
C THR A 104 7.26 16.22 -8.94
N VAL A 105 6.84 17.20 -8.14
CA VAL A 105 7.47 18.53 -8.08
C VAL A 105 8.91 18.41 -7.59
N ALA A 106 9.13 17.77 -6.43
CA ALA A 106 10.46 17.62 -5.83
C ALA A 106 11.45 16.92 -6.77
N LEU A 107 11.03 15.82 -7.42
CA LEU A 107 11.86 15.09 -8.36
C LEU A 107 12.11 15.87 -9.66
N ARG A 108 11.14 16.67 -10.14
CA ARG A 108 11.33 17.53 -11.31
C ARG A 108 12.32 18.65 -11.04
N GLU A 109 12.23 19.30 -9.88
CA GLU A 109 13.21 20.31 -9.45
C GLU A 109 14.62 19.72 -9.38
N LYS A 110 14.74 18.51 -8.82
CA LYS A 110 16.02 17.82 -8.66
C LYS A 110 16.61 17.30 -9.96
N TRP A 111 15.82 16.65 -10.80
CA TRP A 111 16.30 15.95 -12.00
C TRP A 111 16.24 16.79 -13.27
N GLY A 112 15.44 17.86 -13.28
CA GLY A 112 15.27 18.75 -14.42
C GLY A 112 14.97 17.98 -15.71
N ARG A 113 15.80 18.19 -16.74
CA ARG A 113 15.65 17.53 -18.05
C ARG A 113 15.76 16.00 -18.00
N ASN A 114 16.39 15.45 -16.97
CA ASN A 114 16.57 14.01 -16.81
C ASN A 114 15.41 13.34 -16.07
N PHE A 115 14.38 14.09 -15.63
CA PHE A 115 13.26 13.57 -14.85
C PHE A 115 12.65 12.29 -15.46
N ALA A 116 12.35 12.32 -16.76
CA ALA A 116 11.79 11.17 -17.45
C ALA A 116 12.76 9.99 -17.58
N ALA A 117 14.06 10.24 -17.77
CA ALA A 117 15.05 9.18 -17.87
C ALA A 117 15.29 8.51 -16.51
N ASN A 118 15.42 9.30 -15.46
CA ASN A 118 15.62 8.81 -14.09
C ASN A 118 14.39 8.06 -13.58
N GLY A 119 13.19 8.54 -13.90
CA GLY A 119 11.94 7.83 -13.60
C GLY A 119 11.88 6.44 -14.21
N ARG A 120 12.28 6.28 -15.48
CA ARG A 120 12.35 4.95 -16.14
C ARG A 120 13.35 4.02 -15.48
N LEU A 121 14.49 4.52 -15.01
CA LEU A 121 15.45 3.70 -14.27
C LEU A 121 14.89 3.25 -12.91
N ALA A 122 14.19 4.13 -12.20
CA ALA A 122 13.53 3.79 -10.94
C ALA A 122 12.42 2.76 -11.13
N GLU A 123 11.56 2.94 -12.14
CA GLU A 123 10.48 2.01 -12.47
C GLU A 123 11.01 0.63 -12.86
N ARG A 124 12.08 0.58 -13.67
CA ARG A 124 12.75 -0.68 -14.02
C ARG A 124 13.37 -1.35 -12.80
N ALA A 125 14.07 -0.61 -11.93
CA ALA A 125 14.63 -1.17 -10.70
C ALA A 125 13.53 -1.74 -9.81
N LEU A 126 12.42 -1.01 -9.64
CA LEU A 126 11.27 -1.49 -8.87
C LEU A 126 10.67 -2.74 -9.49
N SER A 127 10.43 -2.76 -10.79
CA SER A 127 9.84 -3.91 -11.50
C SER A 127 10.77 -5.13 -11.53
N HIS A 128 12.08 -4.88 -11.52
CA HIS A 128 13.09 -5.90 -11.43
C HIS A 128 13.00 -6.56 -10.05
N PHE A 129 13.15 -5.79 -8.96
CA PHE A 129 13.32 -6.30 -7.60
C PHE A 129 12.03 -6.58 -6.80
N ALA A 130 10.94 -5.89 -7.12
CA ALA A 130 9.68 -6.07 -6.43
C ALA A 130 8.79 -7.09 -7.16
N GLY A 131 8.74 -8.30 -6.59
CA GLY A 131 7.68 -9.25 -6.91
C GLY A 131 6.29 -8.72 -6.48
N PRO A 132 5.20 -9.40 -6.87
CA PRO A 132 3.83 -8.92 -6.64
C PRO A 132 3.49 -8.62 -5.17
N GLU A 133 3.98 -9.44 -4.24
CA GLU A 133 3.76 -9.28 -2.80
C GLU A 133 4.45 -8.02 -2.26
N LEU A 134 5.74 -7.86 -2.53
CA LEU A 134 6.48 -6.66 -2.14
C LEU A 134 5.89 -5.39 -2.78
N MET A 135 5.44 -5.46 -4.03
CA MET A 135 4.76 -4.33 -4.67
C MET A 135 3.47 -3.95 -3.93
N ALA A 136 2.66 -4.93 -3.54
CA ALA A 136 1.42 -4.70 -2.79
C ALA A 136 1.71 -4.03 -1.44
N ASP A 137 2.72 -4.50 -0.71
CA ASP A 137 3.12 -3.92 0.58
C ASP A 137 3.63 -2.48 0.42
N LEU A 138 4.45 -2.22 -0.61
CA LEU A 138 4.98 -0.89 -0.89
C LEU A 138 3.86 0.10 -1.28
N GLN A 139 2.85 -0.36 -2.01
CA GLN A 139 1.68 0.45 -2.38
C GLN A 139 0.79 0.71 -1.17
N ALA A 140 0.51 -0.32 -0.37
CA ALA A 140 -0.29 -0.21 0.84
C ALA A 140 0.34 0.75 1.85
N GLY A 141 1.67 0.68 2.03
CA GLY A 141 2.43 1.59 2.89
C GLY A 141 2.72 2.96 2.28
N GLY A 142 2.35 3.21 1.02
CA GLY A 142 2.58 4.48 0.32
C GLY A 142 4.03 4.81 -0.02
N TRP A 143 4.97 3.88 0.16
CA TRP A 143 6.41 4.09 -0.09
C TRP A 143 6.70 4.44 -1.54
N THR A 144 5.92 3.91 -2.49
CA THR A 144 6.07 4.21 -3.93
C THR A 144 5.79 5.67 -4.30
N ARG A 145 5.21 6.45 -3.37
CA ARG A 145 4.93 7.88 -3.51
C ARG A 145 5.97 8.77 -2.81
N ALA A 146 6.87 8.19 -2.01
CA ALA A 146 7.89 8.95 -1.30
C ALA A 146 9.07 9.34 -2.22
N PRO A 147 9.45 10.63 -2.33
CA PRO A 147 10.54 11.06 -3.21
C PRO A 147 11.86 10.35 -2.92
N ALA A 148 12.21 10.21 -1.64
CA ALA A 148 13.44 9.56 -1.20
C ALA A 148 13.50 8.08 -1.63
N PHE A 149 12.36 7.38 -1.64
CA PHE A 149 12.28 5.99 -2.09
C PHE A 149 12.42 5.89 -3.61
N ILE A 150 11.77 6.78 -4.36
CA ILE A 150 11.91 6.86 -5.82
C ILE A 150 13.36 7.18 -6.22
N GLU A 151 14.03 8.06 -5.48
CA GLU A 151 15.44 8.35 -5.65
C GLU A 151 16.34 7.16 -5.36
N PHE A 152 16.06 6.41 -4.29
CA PHE A 152 16.75 5.18 -3.96
C PHE A 152 16.66 4.18 -5.12
N LEU A 153 15.46 3.97 -5.67
CA LEU A 153 15.22 3.10 -6.82
C LEU A 153 15.97 3.59 -8.07
N HIS A 154 15.97 4.89 -8.34
CA HIS A 154 16.79 5.47 -9.40
C HIS A 154 18.28 5.17 -9.17
N ALA A 155 18.79 5.34 -7.94
CA ALA A 155 20.20 5.11 -7.61
C ALA A 155 20.59 3.62 -7.70
N VAL A 156 19.63 2.71 -7.49
CA VAL A 156 19.79 1.28 -7.76
C VAL A 156 19.85 1.05 -9.27
N GLY A 157 18.89 1.58 -10.03
CA GLY A 157 18.83 1.42 -11.48
C GLY A 157 20.05 2.01 -12.21
N ALA A 158 20.51 3.18 -11.80
CA ALA A 158 21.69 3.83 -12.36
C ALA A 158 22.98 3.02 -12.15
N ARG A 159 23.08 2.23 -11.07
CA ARG A 159 24.25 1.39 -10.77
C ARG A 159 24.26 0.06 -11.52
N LEU A 160 23.09 -0.47 -11.84
CA LEU A 160 22.96 -1.73 -12.60
C LEU A 160 23.20 -1.50 -14.11
N GLY A 161 23.06 -0.26 -14.60
CA GLY A 161 23.11 0.00 -16.03
C GLY A 161 21.88 -0.58 -16.74
N GLU A 162 21.59 -0.10 -17.94
CA GLU A 162 20.36 -0.50 -18.65
C GLU A 162 20.33 -2.00 -18.99
N ASP A 163 21.49 -2.61 -19.24
CA ASP A 163 21.58 -4.02 -19.65
C ASP A 163 21.19 -5.00 -18.52
N ASP A 164 21.61 -4.75 -17.27
CA ASP A 164 21.29 -5.64 -16.15
C ASP A 164 19.81 -5.55 -15.73
N LEU A 165 19.17 -4.40 -15.93
CA LEU A 165 17.76 -4.17 -15.59
C LEU A 165 16.77 -4.87 -16.54
N THR A 166 17.23 -5.35 -17.71
CA THR A 166 16.39 -6.15 -18.63
C THR A 166 16.28 -7.62 -18.24
N ARG A 167 17.16 -8.10 -17.35
CA ARG A 167 16.99 -9.38 -16.66
C ARG A 167 15.90 -9.20 -15.60
N PRO A 168 15.12 -10.20 -15.14
CA PRO A 168 14.22 -10.04 -13.98
C PRO A 168 14.98 -10.27 -12.65
N ALA A 169 14.58 -9.66 -11.51
CA ALA A 169 15.23 -9.98 -10.24
C ALA A 169 14.64 -11.24 -9.64
N GLY A 170 15.51 -12.23 -9.56
CA GLY A 170 15.21 -13.56 -9.08
C GLY A 170 16.43 -14.42 -9.39
N GLY A 171 17.58 -14.03 -8.84
CA GLY A 171 18.83 -14.77 -8.97
C GLY A 171 19.54 -14.63 -10.31
N PRO A 172 20.60 -15.42 -10.53
CA PRO A 172 21.29 -15.51 -11.81
C PRO A 172 20.34 -16.12 -12.86
N GLY A 173 19.51 -15.26 -13.46
CA GLY A 173 18.21 -15.61 -14.06
C GLY A 173 17.95 -15.03 -15.44
N GLY A 174 18.97 -15.00 -16.30
CA GLY A 174 18.69 -15.22 -17.73
C GLY A 174 18.30 -16.69 -17.92
N ASN A 175 17.67 -17.06 -19.05
CA ASN A 175 17.52 -18.47 -19.40
C ASN A 175 18.89 -19.16 -19.19
N PRO A 176 19.01 -20.13 -18.27
CA PRO A 176 20.32 -20.61 -17.85
C PRO A 176 21.03 -21.39 -18.97
N TRP A 177 20.32 -21.73 -20.06
CA TRP A 177 20.84 -22.32 -21.29
C TRP A 177 21.25 -21.28 -22.36
N ARG A 178 21.27 -20.00 -22.04
CA ARG A 178 21.79 -18.95 -22.94
C ARG A 178 23.20 -19.26 -23.42
N THR A 179 23.42 -19.18 -24.73
CA THR A 179 24.70 -19.49 -25.38
C THR A 179 25.79 -18.49 -25.05
N ASP A 180 25.43 -17.24 -24.73
CA ASP A 180 26.34 -16.15 -24.42
C ASP A 180 26.84 -16.17 -22.96
N ASN A 181 26.05 -16.71 -22.03
CA ASN A 181 26.44 -16.81 -20.62
C ASN A 181 25.66 -17.92 -19.88
N PRO A 182 26.05 -19.19 -20.02
CA PRO A 182 25.33 -20.30 -19.41
C PRO A 182 25.54 -20.33 -17.89
N ASN A 183 24.45 -20.53 -17.13
CA ASN A 183 24.51 -20.68 -15.68
C ASN A 183 24.39 -22.15 -15.27
N LEU A 184 25.55 -22.83 -15.18
CA LEU A 184 25.63 -24.27 -14.92
C LEU A 184 25.05 -24.69 -13.56
N THR A 185 25.14 -23.84 -12.54
CA THR A 185 24.58 -24.12 -11.21
C THR A 185 23.06 -24.19 -11.28
N GLU A 186 22.43 -23.23 -11.95
CA GLU A 186 20.97 -23.22 -12.12
C GLU A 186 20.49 -24.27 -13.12
N GLN A 187 21.26 -24.57 -14.17
CA GLN A 187 20.95 -25.70 -15.05
C GLN A 187 20.90 -27.01 -14.26
N GLY A 188 21.92 -27.27 -13.42
CA GLY A 188 21.98 -28.48 -12.60
C GLY A 188 20.87 -28.55 -11.56
N ARG A 189 20.49 -27.41 -10.97
CA ARG A 189 19.36 -27.30 -10.06
C ARG A 189 18.03 -27.60 -10.75
N LEU A 190 17.75 -26.95 -11.88
CA LEU A 190 16.52 -27.13 -12.66
C LEU A 190 16.39 -28.52 -13.26
N MET A 191 17.47 -29.13 -13.74
CA MET A 191 17.42 -30.51 -14.23
C MET A 191 17.04 -31.51 -13.13
N ARG A 192 17.38 -31.21 -11.86
CA ARG A 192 17.04 -32.06 -10.70
C ARG A 192 15.65 -31.78 -10.15
N GLU A 193 15.28 -30.51 -10.02
CA GLU A 193 14.08 -30.06 -9.30
C GLU A 193 12.87 -29.87 -10.22
N ASN A 194 13.07 -29.45 -11.47
CA ASN A 194 12.00 -29.20 -12.43
C ASN A 194 12.44 -29.49 -13.88
N PRO A 195 12.55 -30.77 -14.26
CA PRO A 195 13.08 -31.18 -15.57
C PRO A 195 12.20 -30.75 -16.74
N ALA A 196 10.89 -30.55 -16.53
CA ALA A 196 9.99 -30.05 -17.57
C ALA A 196 10.30 -28.58 -17.91
N LEU A 197 10.52 -27.74 -16.90
CA LEU A 197 10.95 -26.36 -17.06
C LEU A 197 12.36 -26.28 -17.65
N ALA A 198 13.27 -27.18 -17.23
CA ALA A 198 14.62 -27.25 -17.80
C ALA A 198 14.60 -27.48 -19.33
N ARG A 199 13.77 -28.42 -19.80
CA ARG A 199 13.61 -28.71 -21.24
C ARG A 199 13.00 -27.54 -22.00
N SER A 200 11.98 -26.88 -21.45
CA SER A 200 11.34 -25.74 -22.13
C SER A 200 12.29 -24.55 -22.25
N LEU A 201 13.12 -24.30 -21.23
CA LEU A 201 14.13 -23.24 -21.25
C LEU A 201 15.28 -23.58 -22.19
N ALA A 202 15.80 -24.81 -22.15
CA ALA A 202 16.82 -25.25 -23.12
C ALA A 202 16.34 -25.13 -24.56
N ALA A 203 15.10 -25.55 -24.85
CA ALA A 203 14.51 -25.43 -26.18
C ALA A 203 14.36 -23.97 -26.65
N GLN A 204 14.00 -23.06 -25.74
CA GLN A 204 13.96 -21.61 -26.03
C GLN A 204 15.35 -21.05 -26.35
N ALA A 205 16.42 -21.67 -25.86
CA ALA A 205 17.81 -21.34 -26.22
C ALA A 205 18.33 -22.11 -27.45
N GLY A 206 17.48 -22.89 -28.12
CA GLY A 206 17.86 -23.72 -29.27
C GLY A 206 18.63 -25.00 -28.90
N ILE A 207 18.60 -25.41 -27.63
CA ILE A 207 19.30 -26.59 -27.11
C ILE A 207 18.28 -27.69 -26.81
N SER A 208 18.51 -28.90 -27.33
CA SER A 208 17.69 -30.07 -27.02
C SER A 208 18.37 -30.88 -25.91
N LEU A 209 17.69 -31.03 -24.77
CA LEU A 209 18.10 -31.93 -23.69
C LEU A 209 17.50 -33.31 -23.96
N GLY A 210 18.37 -34.31 -24.12
CA GLY A 210 18.00 -35.71 -24.39
C GLY A 210 17.28 -36.43 -23.25
#